data_AF-A0AAW3QXJ8-F1
#
_entry.id   AF-A0AAW3QXJ8-F1
#
_cell.length_a   1.000
_cell.length_b   1.000
_cell.length_c   1.000
_cell.angle_alpha   90.00
_cell.angle_beta   90.00
_cell.angle_gamma   90.00
#
_symmetry.space_group_name_H-M   'P 1'
#
loop_
_entity.id
_entity.type
_entity.pdbx_description
1 polymer ?
#
loop_
_entity_poly.entity_id
_entity_poly.type
_entity_poly.pdbx_seq_one_letter_code
_entity_poly.pdbx_strand_id
1 'polypeptide(L)'
;MANSESQTPKALLAAVILMGVLIIAAVFGLIGVIAYRFLHPRPSVTATVPLVEGGFSRLALPLGAGEHITAVTARPDGLMAVTLSGAGSDRVLLWNPEAGKIAAELDFGTPAPSSP
;
A
#
# COMPACT_ATOMS: atom_id res chain seq x y z
N MET A 1 -55.36 18.03 7.55
CA MET A 1 -55.66 17.95 8.99
C MET A 1 -54.39 17.50 9.72
N ALA A 2 -53.88 18.42 10.55
CA ALA A 2 -52.90 18.31 11.63
C ALA A 2 -52.05 17.02 11.78
N ASN A 3 -50.72 17.14 11.65
CA ASN A 3 -49.76 16.58 12.65
C ASN A 3 -48.29 17.06 12.48
N SER A 4 -48.01 18.34 12.17
CA SER A 4 -46.61 18.79 11.97
C SER A 4 -45.92 19.31 13.24
N GLU A 5 -46.67 19.77 14.25
CA GLU A 5 -46.10 20.34 15.49
C GLU A 5 -45.41 19.31 16.41
N SER A 6 -45.64 18.00 16.24
CA SER A 6 -45.00 16.95 17.06
C SER A 6 -43.94 16.11 16.33
N GLN A 7 -43.73 16.35 15.03
CA GLN A 7 -42.82 15.55 14.22
C GLN A 7 -41.36 15.97 14.31
N THR A 8 -41.05 17.26 14.41
CA THR A 8 -39.67 17.76 14.51
C THR A 8 -38.86 17.16 15.69
N PRO A 9 -39.39 17.10 16.94
CA PRO A 9 -38.63 16.50 18.05
C PRO A 9 -38.47 14.98 17.91
N LYS A 10 -39.44 14.28 17.33
CA LYS A 10 -39.37 12.83 17.09
C LYS A 10 -38.45 12.47 15.93
N ALA A 11 -38.41 13.30 14.89
CA ALA A 11 -37.49 13.15 13.77
C ALA A 11 -36.04 13.35 14.23
N LEU A 12 -35.80 14.31 15.12
CA LEU A 12 -34.47 14.54 15.70
C LEU A 12 -34.06 13.37 16.60
N LEU A 13 -34.96 12.85 17.44
CA LEU A 13 -34.72 11.63 18.21
C LEU A 13 -34.43 10.42 17.31
N ALA A 14 -35.21 10.22 16.24
CA ALA A 14 -34.98 9.13 15.29
C ALA A 14 -33.63 9.26 14.58
N ALA A 15 -33.24 10.48 14.21
CA ALA A 15 -31.94 10.75 13.58
C ALA A 15 -30.77 10.46 14.53
N VAL A 16 -30.88 10.82 15.81
CA VAL A 16 -29.85 10.53 16.82
C VAL A 16 -29.74 9.02 17.08
N ILE A 17 -30.88 8.32 17.16
CA ILE A 17 -30.89 6.86 17.33
C ILE A 17 -30.21 6.19 16.13
N LEU A 18 -30.57 6.61 14.91
CA LEU A 18 -29.95 6.11 13.68
C LEU A 18 -28.43 6.36 13.68
N MET A 19 -28.03 7.59 14.00
CA MET A 19 -26.62 7.98 14.07
C MET A 19 -25.86 7.14 15.10
N GLY A 20 -26.41 6.95 16.30
CA GLY A 20 -25.82 6.12 17.34
C GLY A 20 -25.65 4.66 16.90
N VAL A 21 -26.69 4.07 16.29
CA VAL A 21 -26.64 2.69 15.79
C VAL A 21 -25.57 2.53 14.71
N LEU A 22 -25.42 3.49 13.79
CA LEU A 22 -24.38 3.47 12.76
C LEU A 22 -22.97 3.54 13.37
N ILE A 23 -22.77 4.36 14.40
CA ILE A 23 -21.49 4.42 15.13
C ILE A 23 -21.20 3.08 15.79
N ILE A 24 -22.18 2.49 16.49
CA ILE A 24 -22.02 1.20 17.15
C ILE A 24 -21.69 0.11 16.12
N ALA A 25 -22.42 0.04 15.01
CA ALA A 25 -22.15 -0.91 13.94
C ALA A 25 -20.74 -0.74 13.34
N ALA A 26 -20.30 0.48 13.10
CA ALA A 26 -18.95 0.76 12.60
C ALA A 26 -17.86 0.32 13.60
N VAL A 27 -18.06 0.58 14.90
CA VAL A 27 -17.13 0.16 15.95
C VAL A 27 -17.06 -1.36 16.05
N PHE A 28 -18.19 -2.08 16.03
CA PHE A 28 -18.19 -3.54 15.98
C PHE A 28 -17.50 -4.08 14.74
N GLY A 29 -17.74 -3.46 13.57
CA GLY A 29 -17.03 -3.78 12.33
C GLY A 29 -15.52 -3.59 12.47
N LEU A 30 -15.07 -2.47 13.03
CA LEU A 30 -13.65 -2.18 13.23
C LEU A 30 -13.00 -3.17 14.22
N ILE A 31 -13.66 -3.45 15.35
CA ILE A 31 -13.22 -4.44 16.33
C ILE A 31 -13.14 -5.83 15.66
N GLY A 32 -14.15 -6.19 14.88
CA GLY A 32 -14.19 -7.44 14.12
C GLY A 32 -13.04 -7.55 13.11
N VAL A 33 -12.77 -6.49 12.35
CA VAL A 33 -11.65 -6.43 11.40
C VAL A 33 -10.31 -6.54 12.13
N ILE A 34 -10.15 -5.87 13.27
CA ILE A 34 -8.95 -5.95 14.10
C ILE A 34 -8.76 -7.38 14.62
N ALA A 35 -9.81 -7.99 15.18
CA ALA A 35 -9.78 -9.37 15.65
C ALA A 35 -9.52 -10.36 14.50
N TYR A 36 -10.15 -10.17 13.35
CA TYR A 36 -9.93 -10.97 12.16
C TYR A 36 -8.50 -10.82 11.64
N ARG A 37 -7.92 -9.61 11.70
CA ARG A 37 -6.50 -9.35 11.38
C ARG A 37 -5.55 -10.00 12.38
N PHE A 38 -5.94 -10.15 13.64
CA PHE A 38 -5.16 -10.90 14.64
C PHE A 38 -5.31 -12.42 14.47
N LEU A 39 -6.48 -12.91 14.03
CA LEU A 39 -6.74 -14.34 13.83
C LEU A 39 -6.23 -14.85 12.47
N HIS A 40 -6.15 -13.95 11.48
CA HIS A 40 -5.36 -14.10 10.27
C HIS A 40 -4.19 -13.12 10.32
N PRO A 41 -3.17 -13.35 11.19
CA PRO A 41 -1.93 -12.62 11.06
C PRO A 41 -1.48 -12.81 9.62
N ARG A 42 -1.50 -11.74 8.83
CA ARG A 42 -0.56 -11.68 7.72
C ARG A 42 0.78 -11.92 8.39
N PRO A 43 1.55 -12.96 8.01
CA PRO A 43 2.83 -13.21 8.62
C PRO A 43 3.60 -11.91 8.53
N SER A 44 3.68 -11.19 9.64
CA SER A 44 4.57 -10.07 9.79
C SER A 44 5.91 -10.77 9.81
N VAL A 45 6.57 -10.78 8.65
CA VAL A 45 7.98 -11.10 8.57
C VAL A 45 8.66 -9.99 9.37
N THR A 46 8.72 -10.20 10.68
CA THR A 46 9.64 -9.50 11.54
C THR A 46 11.00 -10.00 11.10
N ALA A 47 11.56 -9.33 10.09
CA ALA A 47 12.96 -9.50 9.78
C ALA A 47 13.72 -8.97 10.99
N THR A 48 14.07 -9.87 11.91
CA THR A 48 15.21 -9.67 12.79
C THR A 48 16.40 -9.52 11.86
N VAL A 49 16.75 -8.28 11.52
CA VAL A 49 18.02 -8.00 10.85
C VAL A 49 19.06 -8.20 11.94
N PRO A 50 19.86 -9.29 11.93
CA PRO A 50 20.98 -9.37 12.83
C PRO A 50 21.85 -8.15 12.53
N LEU A 51 22.09 -7.33 13.54
CA LEU A 51 23.04 -6.22 13.46
C LEU A 51 24.44 -6.86 13.38
N VAL A 52 24.80 -7.34 12.19
CA VAL A 52 26.15 -7.79 11.90
C VAL A 52 27.01 -6.53 11.88
N GLU A 53 27.83 -6.36 12.92
CA GLU A 53 28.99 -5.47 12.90
C GLU A 53 29.90 -5.90 11.74
N GLY A 54 29.65 -5.36 10.55
CA GLY A 54 30.42 -5.77 9.38
C GLY A 54 29.77 -5.41 8.05
N GLY A 55 29.79 -4.12 7.72
CA GLY A 55 29.71 -3.64 6.34
C GLY A 55 28.30 -3.61 5.73
N PHE A 56 27.84 -2.42 5.38
CA PHE A 56 26.77 -2.27 4.41
C PHE A 56 27.25 -2.90 3.10
N SER A 57 26.69 -4.03 2.71
CA SER A 57 26.90 -4.57 1.37
C SER A 57 26.26 -3.60 0.38
N ARG A 58 27.08 -2.79 -0.30
CA ARG A 58 26.59 -1.80 -1.27
C ARG A 58 26.12 -2.55 -2.50
N LEU A 59 24.84 -2.87 -2.52
CA LEU A 59 24.19 -3.50 -3.65
C LEU A 59 23.99 -2.42 -4.72
N ALA A 60 24.73 -2.54 -5.82
CA ALA A 60 24.64 -1.62 -6.95
C ALA A 60 23.53 -2.11 -7.89
N LEU A 61 22.44 -1.36 -7.98
CA LEU A 61 21.48 -1.54 -9.05
C LEU A 61 22.05 -0.87 -10.33
N PRO A 62 21.97 -1.53 -11.50
CA PRO A 62 22.39 -0.95 -12.76
C PRO A 62 21.40 0.16 -13.15
N LEU A 63 21.71 1.37 -12.71
CA LEU A 63 21.03 2.58 -13.14
C LEU A 63 21.59 2.98 -14.50
N GLY A 64 20.73 3.13 -15.50
CA GLY A 64 21.05 3.76 -16.76
C GLY A 64 21.42 5.24 -16.56
N ALA A 65 22.17 5.82 -17.50
CA ALA A 65 22.57 7.21 -17.43
C ALA A 65 21.34 8.14 -17.41
N GLY A 66 21.12 8.83 -16.28
CA GLY A 66 19.97 9.73 -16.08
C GLY A 66 18.69 9.06 -15.57
N GLU A 67 18.73 7.75 -15.25
CA GLU A 67 17.64 7.11 -14.51
C GLU A 67 17.69 7.47 -13.02
N HIS A 68 16.52 7.71 -12.45
CA HIS A 68 16.33 7.88 -11.03
C HIS A 68 15.26 6.92 -10.51
N ILE A 69 15.44 6.49 -9.26
CA ILE A 69 14.49 5.60 -8.59
C ILE A 69 13.29 6.42 -8.15
N THR A 70 12.09 6.05 -8.61
CA THR A 70 10.84 6.72 -8.24
C THR A 70 10.16 6.01 -7.09
N ALA A 71 10.23 4.68 -7.03
CA ALA A 71 9.68 3.90 -5.94
C ALA A 71 10.40 2.56 -5.76
N VAL A 72 10.31 2.03 -4.54
CA VAL A 72 10.78 0.70 -4.18
C VAL A 72 9.65 0.02 -3.41
N THR A 73 9.21 -1.14 -3.90
CA THR A 73 8.14 -1.94 -3.29
C THR A 73 8.67 -3.31 -2.93
N ALA A 74 8.65 -3.63 -1.64
CA ALA A 74 8.94 -4.97 -1.16
C ALA A 74 7.78 -5.91 -1.49
N ARG A 75 8.06 -7.05 -2.11
CA ARG A 75 7.10 -8.12 -2.37
C ARG A 75 7.19 -9.18 -1.26
N PRO A 76 6.09 -9.89 -0.97
CA PRO A 76 6.06 -10.92 0.07
C PRO A 76 6.92 -12.16 -0.24
N ASP A 77 7.40 -12.30 -1.47
CA ASP A 77 8.33 -13.36 -1.92
C ASP A 77 9.80 -13.04 -1.63
N GLY A 78 10.10 -11.92 -0.96
CA GLY A 78 11.46 -11.48 -0.66
C GLY A 78 12.13 -10.70 -1.80
N LEU A 79 11.46 -10.56 -2.96
CA LEU A 79 11.93 -9.71 -4.04
C LEU A 79 11.53 -8.25 -3.80
N MET A 80 12.31 -7.33 -4.36
CA MET A 80 12.03 -5.90 -4.36
C MET A 80 11.76 -5.44 -5.79
N ALA A 81 10.58 -4.87 -6.03
CA ALA A 81 10.28 -4.18 -7.28
C ALA A 81 10.75 -2.72 -7.16
N VAL A 82 11.72 -2.33 -7.97
CA VAL A 82 12.26 -0.97 -8.05
C VAL A 82 11.77 -0.35 -9.34
N THR A 83 10.99 0.73 -9.26
CA THR A 83 10.62 1.51 -10.44
C THR A 83 11.66 2.57 -10.69
N LEU A 84 12.16 2.59 -11.92
CA LEU A 84 13.07 3.58 -12.43
C LEU A 84 12.35 4.42 -13.46
N SER A 85 12.59 5.73 -13.39
CA SER A 85 12.15 6.67 -14.42
C SER A 85 13.38 7.35 -15.00
N GLY A 86 13.41 7.43 -16.32
CA GLY A 86 14.51 8.03 -17.09
C GLY A 86 13.99 8.80 -18.29
N ALA A 87 14.86 9.60 -18.90
CA ALA A 87 14.51 10.53 -19.98
C ALA A 87 13.89 9.90 -21.25
N GLY A 88 13.83 8.57 -21.36
CA GLY A 88 13.30 7.87 -22.55
C GLY A 88 12.29 6.75 -22.29
N SER A 89 12.22 6.19 -21.07
CA SER A 89 11.27 5.12 -20.71
C SER A 89 11.27 4.88 -19.21
N ASP A 90 10.09 4.61 -18.65
CA ASP A 90 9.97 4.03 -17.32
C ASP A 90 10.23 2.53 -17.41
N ARG A 91 10.87 1.96 -16.39
CA ARG A 91 11.07 0.52 -16.27
C ARG A 91 11.04 0.05 -14.83
N VAL A 92 10.79 -1.24 -14.62
CA VAL A 92 10.75 -1.88 -13.30
C VAL A 92 11.79 -2.98 -13.24
N LEU A 93 12.71 -2.86 -12.29
CA LEU A 93 13.62 -3.95 -11.93
C LEU A 93 13.03 -4.77 -10.78
N LEU A 94 12.98 -6.08 -10.96
CA LEU A 94 12.72 -7.02 -9.88
C LEU A 94 14.06 -7.50 -9.32
N TRP A 95 14.44 -6.98 -8.17
CA TRP A 95 15.71 -7.22 -7.51
C TRP A 95 15.56 -8.21 -6.35
N ASN A 96 16.46 -9.18 -6.26
CA ASN A 96 16.60 -10.06 -5.11
C ASN A 96 17.71 -9.52 -4.19
N PRO A 97 17.37 -8.94 -3.02
CA PRO A 97 18.34 -8.40 -2.08
C PRO A 97 19.18 -9.47 -1.38
N GLU A 98 18.65 -10.69 -1.21
CA GLU A 98 19.35 -11.81 -0.57
C GLU A 98 20.46 -12.38 -1.48
N ALA A 99 20.17 -12.49 -2.78
CA ALA A 99 21.11 -12.97 -3.77
C ALA A 99 21.98 -11.86 -4.39
N GLY A 100 21.63 -10.59 -4.17
CA GLY A 100 22.24 -9.43 -4.82
C GLY A 100 22.12 -9.44 -6.35
N LYS A 101 21.04 -10.01 -6.89
CA LYS A 101 20.84 -10.22 -8.32
C LYS A 101 19.50 -9.67 -8.81
N ILE A 102 19.44 -9.32 -10.07
CA ILE A 102 18.20 -8.92 -10.73
C ILE A 102 17.51 -10.19 -11.22
N ALA A 103 16.31 -10.43 -10.72
CA ALA A 103 15.48 -11.56 -11.09
C ALA A 103 14.75 -11.32 -12.41
N ALA A 104 14.30 -10.08 -12.65
CA ALA A 104 13.64 -9.69 -13.89
C ALA A 104 13.73 -8.18 -14.11
N GLU A 105 13.52 -7.78 -15.35
CA GLU A 105 13.44 -6.39 -15.79
C GLU A 105 12.21 -6.26 -16.68
N LEU A 106 11.46 -5.18 -16.49
CA LEU A 106 10.24 -4.87 -17.23
C LEU A 106 10.36 -3.45 -17.76
N ASP A 107 10.60 -3.31 -19.06
CA ASP A 107 10.55 -2.01 -19.72
C ASP A 107 9.12 -1.67 -20.13
N PHE A 108 8.66 -0.46 -19.83
CA PHE A 108 7.32 -0.02 -20.27
C PHE A 108 7.27 0.43 -21.73
N GLY A 109 8.39 0.30 -22.47
CA GLY A 109 8.49 0.71 -23.87
C GLY A 109 8.45 2.23 -24.04
N THR A 110 9.01 2.71 -25.15
CA THR A 110 8.95 4.12 -25.53
C THR A 110 7.48 4.56 -25.64
N PRO A 111 7.05 5.68 -25.03
CA PRO A 111 5.71 6.19 -25.24
C PRO A 111 5.49 6.40 -26.74
N ALA A 112 4.41 5.82 -27.28
CA ALA A 112 4.04 6.02 -28.67
C ALA A 112 3.98 7.53 -28.97
N PRO A 113 4.53 8.02 -30.09
CA PRO A 113 4.54 9.44 -30.39
C PRO A 113 3.10 9.94 -30.43
N SER A 114 2.76 10.86 -29.52
CA SER A 114 1.52 11.61 -29.59
C SER A 114 1.55 12.44 -30.87
N SER A 115 0.78 12.02 -31.88
CA SER A 115 0.60 12.76 -33.12
C SER A 115 -0.02 14.15 -32.81
N PRO A 116 0.49 15.23 -33.43
CA PRO A 116 -0.01 16.59 -33.23
C PRO A 116 -1.40 16.82 -33.83
#